data_AF-A0A1H8RDF8-F1
#
_entry.id   AF-A0A1H8RDF8-F1
#
_cell.length_a   1.000
_cell.length_b   1.000
_cell.length_c   1.000
_cell.angle_alpha   90.00
_cell.angle_beta   90.00
_cell.angle_gamma   90.00
#
_symmetry.space_group_name_H-M   'P 1'
#
loop_
_entity.id
_entity.type
_entity.pdbx_description
1 polymer ?
#
loop_
_entity_poly.entity_id
_entity_poly.type
_entity_poly.pdbx_seq_one_letter_code
_entity_poly.pdbx_strand_id
1 'polypeptide(L)'
;MALAKIVRSDNLICTITALISLKPMKNIICAALFLFIIPSAQAQAPASIIKRYKEIFKLIKADKAQELSKLVAYPLIRQNPLKDITNANEFVAYFPVLFDASFKKKFERFNDTVVFEHHGGYGLVGGDFHGDMWLDDRGNITGISVISRRETTLRNQLTKQIQSKIYPTVSHWDENLLVLQSPKLLIRIDRVGQKLRYVSWSQGRPTSSKPDLVLINGVEEAQGTQGGWTYTFKNGDWTYVIDDVEMCETASQCGYFLRLNLKNVEKSSTRLKVVK
;
A
#
# COMPACT_ATOMS: atom_id res chain seq x y z
N MET A 1 33.00 5.04 -57.40
CA MET A 1 34.14 4.09 -57.36
C MET A 1 35.30 4.81 -56.68
N ALA A 2 35.92 4.15 -55.68
CA ALA A 2 37.14 4.53 -54.93
C ALA A 2 37.05 5.79 -54.03
N LEU A 3 37.01 5.75 -52.70
CA LEU A 3 37.93 5.24 -51.64
C LEU A 3 39.33 5.89 -51.59
N ALA A 4 39.56 6.55 -50.45
CA ALA A 4 40.76 6.54 -49.59
C ALA A 4 41.87 7.61 -49.70
N LYS A 5 42.04 8.32 -48.55
CA LYS A 5 43.31 8.59 -47.79
C LYS A 5 44.27 9.66 -48.38
N ILE A 6 45.03 10.51 -47.66
CA ILE A 6 45.55 10.61 -46.27
C ILE A 6 46.40 11.92 -46.12
N VAL A 7 46.50 12.50 -44.89
CA VAL A 7 47.68 13.24 -44.29
C VAL A 7 48.03 14.66 -44.85
N ARG A 8 48.55 15.71 -44.16
CA ARG A 8 49.18 16.05 -42.84
C ARG A 8 49.14 17.60 -42.70
N SER A 9 49.38 18.17 -41.51
CA SER A 9 50.53 19.08 -41.30
C SER A 9 50.69 19.51 -39.84
N ASP A 10 51.87 19.20 -39.31
CA ASP A 10 52.44 19.58 -38.03
C ASP A 10 52.82 21.07 -37.96
N ASN A 11 52.99 21.63 -36.76
CA ASN A 11 54.25 22.30 -36.38
C ASN A 11 54.30 22.68 -34.90
N LEU A 12 55.40 22.29 -34.27
CA LEU A 12 55.86 22.60 -32.92
C LEU A 12 57.35 23.00 -33.07
N ILE A 13 57.88 23.92 -32.22
CA ILE A 13 59.21 23.86 -31.54
C ILE A 13 59.80 25.25 -31.18
N CYS A 14 60.11 25.38 -29.86
CA CYS A 14 61.21 26.09 -29.14
C CYS A 14 61.46 27.61 -29.27
N THR A 15 61.96 28.37 -28.28
CA THR A 15 62.79 28.09 -27.08
C THR A 15 62.73 29.23 -26.02
N ILE A 16 63.20 28.92 -24.80
CA ILE A 16 63.29 29.66 -23.50
C ILE A 16 64.57 30.57 -23.47
N THR A 17 64.72 31.72 -22.78
CA THR A 17 65.13 31.89 -21.35
C THR A 17 65.45 33.37 -20.99
N ALA A 18 65.07 33.86 -19.78
CA ALA A 18 65.84 34.71 -18.82
C ALA A 18 64.89 35.37 -17.77
N LEU A 19 65.22 35.70 -16.50
CA LEU A 19 66.03 35.13 -15.41
C LEU A 19 65.66 35.93 -14.11
N ILE A 20 65.15 35.24 -13.07
CA ILE A 20 65.31 35.41 -11.59
C ILE A 20 65.31 36.81 -10.92
N SER A 21 64.45 37.01 -9.89
CA SER A 21 64.87 37.36 -8.50
C SER A 21 63.72 37.32 -7.48
N LEU A 22 64.01 36.77 -6.29
CA LEU A 22 63.14 36.48 -5.14
C LEU A 22 63.18 37.60 -4.07
N LYS A 23 62.03 37.88 -3.40
CA LYS A 23 61.80 37.68 -1.95
C LYS A 23 60.38 38.11 -1.48
N PRO A 24 59.91 37.66 -0.29
CA PRO A 24 58.51 37.34 0.01
C PRO A 24 57.87 38.18 1.14
N MET A 25 56.54 38.06 1.32
CA MET A 25 55.81 38.12 2.61
C MET A 25 54.32 37.82 2.37
N LYS A 26 53.82 36.61 2.69
CA LYS A 26 53.21 36.12 3.96
C LYS A 26 51.71 36.50 4.12
N ASN A 27 50.87 35.44 4.20
CA ASN A 27 49.55 35.34 4.85
C ASN A 27 48.35 35.90 4.03
N ILE A 28 47.20 35.24 3.77
CA ILE A 28 46.44 34.21 4.52
C ILE A 28 45.34 33.57 3.61
N ILE A 29 45.29 32.23 3.61
CA ILE A 29 44.14 31.29 3.66
C ILE A 29 43.13 31.17 2.48
N CYS A 30 43.26 30.00 1.85
CA CYS A 30 42.28 29.05 1.28
C CYS A 30 40.78 29.40 1.26
N ALA A 31 40.20 29.31 0.07
CA ALA A 31 38.78 29.09 -0.17
C ALA A 31 38.30 27.80 0.52
N ALA A 32 37.34 27.93 1.43
CA ALA A 32 36.62 26.79 2.01
C ALA A 32 35.16 26.83 1.52
N LEU A 33 34.89 26.11 0.43
CA LEU A 33 33.54 25.70 0.06
C LEU A 33 33.12 24.58 1.03
N PHE A 34 32.55 24.94 2.18
CA PHE A 34 31.83 23.97 3.02
C PHE A 34 30.48 23.68 2.37
N LEU A 35 30.47 22.73 1.42
CA LEU A 35 29.26 21.99 1.08
C LEU A 35 28.83 21.25 2.35
N PHE A 36 27.79 21.76 3.01
CA PHE A 36 27.09 21.05 4.07
C PHE A 36 26.50 19.77 3.48
N ILE A 37 27.28 18.68 3.55
CA ILE A 37 26.73 17.33 3.48
C ILE A 37 26.04 17.13 4.82
N ILE A 38 24.79 17.58 4.93
CA ILE A 38 23.93 17.19 6.05
C ILE A 38 23.71 15.69 5.84
N PRO A 39 24.20 14.80 6.71
CA PRO A 39 23.81 13.41 6.63
C PRO A 39 22.30 13.38 6.85
N SER A 40 21.56 12.89 5.86
CA SER A 40 20.18 12.48 6.06
C SER A 40 20.19 11.41 7.14
N ALA A 41 20.04 11.80 8.41
CA ALA A 41 19.78 10.86 9.48
C ALA A 41 18.40 10.29 9.19
N GLN A 42 18.34 9.19 8.43
CA GLN A 42 17.16 8.34 8.44
C GLN A 42 16.96 7.96 9.91
N ALA A 43 15.87 8.44 10.50
CA ALA A 43 15.54 8.12 11.86
C ALA A 43 15.35 6.60 11.95
N GLN A 44 16.32 5.92 12.56
CA GLN A 44 16.21 4.52 12.89
C GLN A 44 14.99 4.34 13.79
N ALA A 45 14.17 3.31 13.52
CA ALA A 45 12.97 3.06 14.31
C ALA A 45 13.28 3.02 15.83
N PRO A 46 12.37 3.51 16.70
CA PRO A 46 12.61 3.55 18.13
C PRO A 46 12.99 2.19 18.70
N ALA A 47 13.93 2.16 19.65
CA ALA A 47 14.38 0.92 20.29
C ALA A 47 13.22 0.12 20.94
N SER A 48 12.18 0.81 21.41
CA SER A 48 10.94 0.21 21.93
C SER A 48 10.21 -0.62 20.87
N ILE A 49 10.08 -0.11 19.64
CA ILE A 49 9.44 -0.78 18.50
C ILE A 49 10.28 -1.99 18.06
N ILE A 50 11.59 -1.82 17.95
CA ILE A 50 12.50 -2.93 17.64
C ILE A 50 12.37 -4.07 18.68
N LYS A 51 12.37 -3.71 19.97
CA LYS A 51 12.17 -4.68 21.06
C LYS A 51 10.81 -5.36 20.95
N ARG A 52 9.76 -4.62 20.59
CA ARG A 52 8.41 -5.16 20.39
C ARG A 52 8.36 -6.18 19.26
N TYR A 53 8.97 -5.93 18.10
CA TYR A 53 9.06 -6.92 17.03
C TYR A 53 9.75 -8.21 17.49
N LYS A 54 10.87 -8.09 18.23
CA LYS A 54 11.58 -9.25 18.78
C LYS A 54 10.71 -10.06 19.73
N GLU A 55 9.91 -9.40 20.57
CA GLU A 55 8.91 -10.05 21.44
C GLU A 55 7.81 -10.76 20.63
N ILE A 56 7.22 -10.08 19.65
CA ILE A 56 6.19 -10.63 18.77
C ILE A 56 6.71 -11.89 18.04
N PHE A 57 7.91 -11.85 17.48
CA PHE A 57 8.49 -13.02 16.81
C PHE A 57 8.71 -14.19 17.77
N LYS A 58 9.09 -13.93 19.02
CA LYS A 58 9.20 -14.97 20.04
C LYS A 58 7.83 -15.62 20.31
N LEU A 59 6.78 -14.82 20.45
CA LEU A 59 5.41 -15.32 20.64
C LEU A 59 4.93 -16.14 19.44
N ILE A 60 5.15 -15.65 18.21
CA ILE A 60 4.77 -16.35 16.98
C ILE A 60 5.53 -17.68 16.83
N LYS A 61 6.85 -17.69 17.10
CA LYS A 61 7.67 -18.91 17.02
C LYS A 61 7.29 -19.94 18.07
N ALA A 62 6.81 -19.50 19.23
CA ALA A 62 6.36 -20.35 20.32
C ALA A 62 4.86 -20.69 20.27
N ASP A 63 4.17 -20.35 19.18
CA ASP A 63 2.73 -20.57 18.99
C ASP A 63 1.85 -20.03 20.13
N LYS A 64 2.27 -18.91 20.73
CA LYS A 64 1.60 -18.21 21.84
C LYS A 64 0.52 -17.25 21.34
N ALA A 65 -0.49 -17.83 20.68
CA ALA A 65 -1.54 -17.06 20.01
C ALA A 65 -2.36 -16.20 20.97
N GLN A 66 -2.65 -16.70 22.18
CA GLN A 66 -3.45 -16.01 23.21
C GLN A 66 -2.71 -14.81 23.82
N GLU A 67 -1.40 -14.91 23.97
CA GLU A 67 -0.57 -13.79 24.42
C GLU A 67 -0.40 -12.76 23.30
N LEU A 68 -0.16 -13.25 22.07
CA LEU A 68 -0.01 -12.38 20.91
C LEU A 68 -1.30 -11.60 20.58
N SER A 69 -2.48 -12.20 20.77
CA SER A 69 -3.76 -11.53 20.50
C SER A 69 -3.99 -10.27 21.34
N LYS A 70 -3.27 -10.13 22.46
CA LYS A 70 -3.31 -8.93 23.32
C LYS A 70 -2.49 -7.77 22.76
N LEU A 71 -1.64 -8.04 21.77
CA LEU A 71 -0.78 -7.08 21.09
C LEU A 71 -1.33 -6.70 19.72
N VAL A 72 -2.63 -6.86 19.47
CA VAL A 72 -3.28 -6.58 18.18
C VAL A 72 -4.25 -5.43 18.34
N ALA A 73 -4.15 -4.44 17.46
CA ALA A 73 -5.14 -3.40 17.27
C ALA A 73 -6.20 -3.93 16.30
N TYR A 74 -7.35 -4.35 16.85
CA TYR A 74 -8.46 -4.85 16.04
C TYR A 74 -9.26 -3.71 15.37
N PRO A 75 -9.83 -3.94 14.18
CA PRO A 75 -9.78 -5.18 13.39
C PRO A 75 -8.52 -5.32 12.51
N LEU A 76 -8.08 -6.55 12.23
CA LEU A 76 -7.14 -6.80 11.14
C LEU A 76 -7.89 -7.03 9.83
N ILE A 77 -7.71 -6.10 8.89
CA ILE A 77 -8.39 -6.11 7.59
C ILE A 77 -7.81 -7.20 6.68
N ARG A 78 -8.66 -8.03 6.07
CA ARG A 78 -8.30 -9.07 5.09
C ARG A 78 -8.85 -8.76 3.70
N GLN A 79 -8.23 -9.29 2.65
CA GLN A 79 -8.72 -9.11 1.29
C GLN A 79 -10.07 -9.80 1.07
N ASN A 80 -10.97 -9.16 0.32
CA ASN A 80 -12.26 -9.79 -0.01
C ASN A 80 -12.04 -11.12 -0.76
N PRO A 81 -12.91 -12.13 -0.53
CA PRO A 81 -14.04 -12.14 0.40
C PRO A 81 -13.70 -12.71 1.80
N LEU A 82 -12.45 -12.65 2.24
CA LEU A 82 -12.10 -13.10 3.60
C LEU A 82 -12.68 -12.14 4.63
N LYS A 83 -13.22 -12.69 5.72
CA LYS A 83 -13.68 -11.89 6.85
C LYS A 83 -12.51 -11.22 7.55
N ASP A 84 -12.75 -10.01 8.04
CA ASP A 84 -11.82 -9.34 8.94
C ASP A 84 -11.74 -10.07 10.28
N ILE A 85 -10.60 -9.94 10.95
CA ILE A 85 -10.39 -10.49 12.28
C ILE A 85 -10.69 -9.37 13.26
N THR A 86 -11.80 -9.46 13.97
CA THR A 86 -12.37 -8.33 14.72
C THR A 86 -12.09 -8.38 16.21
N ASN A 87 -11.59 -9.51 16.72
CA ASN A 87 -11.33 -9.70 18.14
C ASN A 87 -10.27 -10.78 18.41
N ALA A 88 -9.87 -10.89 19.68
CA ALA A 88 -8.86 -11.83 20.15
C ALA A 88 -9.19 -13.29 19.89
N ASN A 89 -10.44 -13.71 20.07
CA ASN A 89 -10.84 -15.11 19.87
C ASN A 89 -10.72 -15.51 18.40
N GLU A 90 -11.19 -14.64 17.49
CA GLU A 90 -11.03 -14.83 16.04
C GLU A 90 -9.56 -14.89 15.64
N PHE A 91 -8.72 -14.00 16.20
CA PHE A 91 -7.29 -14.01 15.92
C PHE A 91 -6.62 -15.32 16.35
N VAL A 92 -6.92 -15.80 17.56
CA VAL A 92 -6.37 -17.07 18.05
C VAL A 92 -6.78 -18.23 17.14
N ALA A 93 -8.05 -18.28 16.73
CA ALA A 93 -8.53 -19.30 15.80
C ALA A 93 -7.86 -19.20 14.41
N TYR A 94 -7.56 -17.98 13.95
CA TYR A 94 -7.01 -17.71 12.63
C TYR A 94 -5.47 -17.67 12.59
N PHE A 95 -4.80 -17.69 13.75
CA PHE A 95 -3.34 -17.69 13.90
C PHE A 95 -2.60 -18.69 12.99
N PRO A 96 -2.97 -19.99 12.91
CA PRO A 96 -2.27 -20.95 12.04
C PRO A 96 -2.49 -20.72 10.54
N VAL A 97 -3.44 -19.84 10.18
CA VAL A 97 -3.64 -19.37 8.81
C VAL A 97 -2.73 -18.17 8.52
N LEU A 98 -2.56 -17.25 9.46
CA LEU A 98 -1.70 -16.07 9.28
C LEU A 98 -0.20 -16.41 9.28
N PHE A 99 0.25 -17.22 10.24
CA PHE A 99 1.66 -17.46 10.50
C PHE A 99 2.08 -18.86 10.08
N ASP A 100 2.20 -19.09 8.78
CA ASP A 100 2.72 -20.35 8.27
C ASP A 100 4.25 -20.49 8.44
N ALA A 101 4.77 -21.68 8.18
CA ALA A 101 6.20 -21.96 8.32
C ALA A 101 7.07 -21.07 7.41
N SER A 102 6.55 -20.68 6.23
CA SER A 102 7.30 -19.82 5.29
C SER A 102 7.46 -18.42 5.85
N PHE A 103 6.41 -17.85 6.45
CA PHE A 103 6.48 -16.55 7.07
C PHE A 103 7.35 -16.56 8.32
N LYS A 104 7.20 -17.58 9.19
CA LYS A 104 8.05 -17.76 10.38
C LYS A 104 9.54 -17.83 10.06
N LYS A 105 9.90 -18.44 8.92
CA LYS A 105 11.29 -18.56 8.46
C LYS A 105 11.90 -17.20 8.08
N LYS A 106 11.10 -16.23 7.61
CA LYS A 106 11.61 -14.87 7.32
C LYS A 106 12.20 -14.20 8.56
N PHE A 107 11.67 -14.49 9.75
CA PHE A 107 12.13 -13.89 11.01
C PHE A 107 13.57 -14.27 11.39
N GLU A 108 14.16 -15.30 10.77
CA GLU A 108 15.58 -15.64 10.97
C GLU A 108 16.52 -14.60 10.35
N ARG A 109 16.02 -13.81 9.40
CA ARG A 109 16.78 -12.78 8.66
C ARG A 109 16.44 -11.38 9.13
N PHE A 110 15.62 -11.28 10.17
CA PHE A 110 15.29 -9.99 10.77
C PHE A 110 16.55 -9.32 11.31
N ASN A 111 16.68 -8.04 11.02
CA ASN A 111 17.64 -7.14 11.62
C ASN A 111 16.96 -5.78 11.82
N ASP A 112 17.53 -4.93 12.64
CA ASP A 112 16.85 -3.71 13.07
C ASP A 112 16.64 -2.70 11.92
N THR A 113 17.40 -2.78 10.81
CA THR A 113 17.31 -1.84 9.68
C THR A 113 16.14 -2.13 8.74
N VAL A 114 15.44 -3.27 8.90
CA VAL A 114 14.25 -3.60 8.09
C VAL A 114 12.95 -3.02 8.68
N VAL A 115 13.05 -2.23 9.74
CA VAL A 115 11.90 -1.54 10.33
C VAL A 115 11.83 -0.13 9.76
N PHE A 116 10.84 0.08 8.89
CA PHE A 116 10.56 1.34 8.22
C PHE A 116 9.48 2.11 8.96
N GLU A 117 9.73 3.38 9.26
CA GLU A 117 8.73 4.29 9.83
C GLU A 117 7.97 5.00 8.70
N HIS A 118 6.64 5.07 8.86
CA HIS A 118 5.77 5.81 7.98
C HIS A 118 4.56 6.36 8.74
N HIS A 119 4.54 7.67 8.96
CA HIS A 119 3.43 8.40 9.58
C HIS A 119 2.97 7.82 10.93
N GLY A 120 3.92 7.43 11.78
CA GLY A 120 3.66 6.84 13.10
C GLY A 120 3.37 5.33 13.06
N GLY A 121 3.32 4.73 11.88
CA GLY A 121 3.34 3.28 11.68
C GLY A 121 4.76 2.76 11.46
N TYR A 122 5.01 1.54 11.90
CA TYR A 122 6.31 0.87 11.75
C TYR A 122 6.10 -0.44 11.01
N GLY A 123 6.65 -0.58 9.81
CA GLY A 123 6.47 -1.73 8.93
C GLY A 123 7.76 -2.51 8.74
N LEU A 124 7.65 -3.83 8.57
CA LEU A 124 8.78 -4.65 8.10
C LEU A 124 8.98 -4.46 6.60
N VAL A 125 9.96 -3.63 6.20
CA VAL A 125 10.27 -3.29 4.81
C VAL A 125 11.78 -3.36 4.59
N GLY A 126 12.19 -4.11 3.56
CA GLY A 126 13.60 -4.29 3.20
C GLY A 126 14.09 -5.71 3.45
N GLY A 127 15.15 -6.09 2.73
CA GLY A 127 15.58 -7.49 2.66
C GLY A 127 14.47 -8.38 2.10
N ASP A 128 14.06 -9.39 2.87
CA ASP A 128 13.01 -10.35 2.50
C ASP A 128 11.58 -9.90 2.91
N PHE A 129 11.45 -8.69 3.47
CA PHE A 129 10.18 -8.11 3.92
C PHE A 129 9.69 -7.02 2.97
N HIS A 130 8.37 -6.99 2.69
CA HIS A 130 7.75 -6.08 1.73
C HIS A 130 6.52 -5.38 2.32
N GLY A 131 6.64 -4.90 3.56
CA GLY A 131 5.51 -4.40 4.34
C GLY A 131 4.69 -5.51 4.98
N ASP A 132 5.32 -6.65 5.28
CA ASP A 132 4.66 -7.90 5.66
C ASP A 132 3.85 -7.79 6.97
N MET A 133 4.27 -6.93 7.90
CA MET A 133 3.61 -6.71 9.19
C MET A 133 3.89 -5.30 9.70
N TRP A 134 2.86 -4.65 10.24
CA TRP A 134 2.88 -3.26 10.71
C TRP A 134 2.51 -3.16 12.19
N LEU A 135 3.18 -2.25 12.90
CA LEU A 135 2.88 -1.85 14.28
C LEU A 135 2.49 -0.37 14.35
N ASP A 136 1.65 -0.01 15.31
CA ASP A 136 1.45 1.38 15.73
C ASP A 136 2.59 1.89 16.63
N ASP A 137 2.51 3.15 17.04
CA ASP A 137 3.45 3.82 17.96
C ASP A 137 3.50 3.21 19.37
N ARG A 138 2.47 2.46 19.76
CA ARG A 138 2.40 1.69 21.02
C ARG A 138 2.95 0.27 20.87
N GLY A 139 3.26 -0.14 19.64
CA GLY A 139 3.76 -1.47 19.32
C GLY A 139 2.68 -2.55 19.19
N ASN A 140 1.42 -2.17 18.97
CA ASN A 140 0.35 -3.11 18.63
C ASN A 140 0.36 -3.42 17.13
N ILE A 141 0.09 -4.66 16.75
CA ILE A 141 -0.06 -5.10 15.37
C ILE A 141 -1.31 -4.47 14.78
N THR A 142 -1.13 -3.63 13.76
CA THR A 142 -2.21 -2.98 13.00
C THR A 142 -2.46 -3.66 11.66
N GLY A 143 -1.50 -4.42 11.15
CA GLY A 143 -1.63 -5.08 9.85
C GLY A 143 -0.69 -6.27 9.67
N ILE A 144 -1.19 -7.28 8.97
CA ILE A 144 -0.40 -8.42 8.48
C ILE A 144 -0.67 -8.52 6.98
N SER A 145 0.21 -7.93 6.18
CA SER A 145 0.01 -7.81 4.73
C SER A 145 0.40 -9.08 3.97
N VAL A 146 1.24 -9.93 4.56
CA VAL A 146 1.55 -11.22 3.98
C VAL A 146 0.30 -12.11 3.97
N ILE A 147 0.11 -12.83 2.86
CA ILE A 147 -1.01 -13.77 2.67
C ILE A 147 -0.43 -15.17 2.55
N SER A 148 -0.78 -16.04 3.48
CA SER A 148 -0.29 -17.42 3.47
C SER A 148 -0.91 -18.23 2.34
N ARG A 149 -0.32 -19.41 2.05
CA ARG A 149 -0.93 -20.37 1.11
C ARG A 149 -2.31 -20.83 1.59
N ARG A 150 -2.48 -21.02 2.90
CA ARG A 150 -3.76 -21.45 3.50
C ARG A 150 -4.82 -20.38 3.30
N GLU A 151 -4.47 -19.13 3.55
CA GLU A 151 -5.37 -18.00 3.37
C GLU A 151 -5.73 -17.76 1.90
N THR A 152 -4.76 -17.87 1.01
CA THR A 152 -4.98 -17.83 -0.44
C THR A 152 -5.96 -18.92 -0.88
N THR A 153 -5.80 -20.14 -0.35
CA THR A 153 -6.69 -21.27 -0.65
C THR A 153 -8.11 -20.98 -0.17
N LEU A 154 -8.26 -20.49 1.06
CA LEU A 154 -9.56 -20.11 1.63
C LEU A 154 -10.22 -19.00 0.79
N ARG A 155 -9.47 -17.95 0.44
CA ARG A 155 -9.96 -16.84 -0.40
C ARG A 155 -10.44 -17.34 -1.75
N ASN A 156 -9.69 -18.24 -2.39
CA ASN A 156 -10.05 -18.81 -3.68
C ASN A 156 -11.30 -19.69 -3.60
N GLN A 157 -11.45 -20.49 -2.53
CA GLN A 157 -12.65 -21.29 -2.30
C GLN A 157 -13.89 -20.41 -2.13
N LEU A 158 -13.83 -19.41 -1.26
CA LEU A 158 -14.92 -18.45 -1.06
C LEU A 158 -15.25 -17.69 -2.35
N THR A 159 -14.23 -17.25 -3.08
CA THR A 159 -14.40 -16.58 -4.37
C THR A 159 -15.21 -17.45 -5.32
N LYS A 160 -14.83 -18.72 -5.53
CA LYS A 160 -15.57 -19.65 -6.40
C LYS A 160 -17.02 -19.85 -5.95
N GLN A 161 -17.27 -19.96 -4.64
CA GLN A 161 -18.63 -20.08 -4.09
C GLN A 161 -19.48 -18.84 -4.35
N ILE A 162 -18.90 -17.64 -4.32
CA ILE A 162 -19.61 -16.40 -4.64
C ILE A 162 -19.85 -16.33 -6.16
N GLN A 163 -18.83 -16.65 -6.97
CA GLN A 163 -18.93 -16.67 -8.45
C GLN A 163 -20.06 -17.59 -8.92
N SER A 164 -20.28 -18.73 -8.26
CA SER A 164 -21.36 -19.66 -8.62
C SER A 164 -22.77 -19.20 -8.23
N LYS A 165 -22.90 -18.18 -7.37
CA LYS A 165 -24.17 -17.74 -6.80
C LYS A 165 -24.61 -16.36 -7.27
N ILE A 166 -23.66 -15.49 -7.59
CA ILE A 166 -23.94 -14.13 -8.08
C ILE A 166 -24.51 -14.18 -9.51
N TYR A 167 -25.18 -13.10 -9.92
CA TYR A 167 -25.77 -13.02 -11.24
C TYR A 167 -24.76 -13.28 -12.37
N PRO A 168 -25.08 -14.13 -13.37
CA PRO A 168 -24.08 -14.65 -14.32
C PRO A 168 -23.28 -13.61 -15.10
N THR A 169 -23.85 -12.44 -15.42
CA THR A 169 -23.13 -11.42 -16.22
C THR A 169 -22.03 -10.70 -15.45
N VAL A 170 -22.02 -10.83 -14.12
CA VAL A 170 -21.01 -10.23 -13.23
C VAL A 170 -20.28 -11.28 -12.38
N SER A 171 -20.40 -12.56 -12.73
CA SER A 171 -19.80 -13.67 -12.00
C SER A 171 -18.30 -13.82 -12.18
N HIS A 172 -17.72 -13.19 -13.20
CA HIS A 172 -16.28 -13.20 -13.44
C HIS A 172 -15.63 -11.90 -12.97
N TRP A 173 -14.52 -12.02 -12.24
CA TRP A 173 -13.62 -10.95 -11.81
C TRP A 173 -12.24 -11.54 -11.45
N ASP A 174 -11.21 -10.70 -11.50
CA ASP A 174 -9.86 -11.06 -11.04
C ASP A 174 -9.72 -10.77 -9.55
N GLU A 175 -10.26 -9.63 -9.10
CA GLU A 175 -10.21 -9.19 -7.72
C GLU A 175 -11.53 -8.50 -7.32
N ASN A 176 -12.04 -8.81 -6.13
CA ASN A 176 -13.13 -8.05 -5.51
C ASN A 176 -12.49 -6.97 -4.63
N LEU A 177 -12.50 -5.72 -5.08
CA LEU A 177 -11.86 -4.64 -4.36
C LEU A 177 -12.71 -4.23 -3.15
N LEU A 178 -13.99 -3.95 -3.38
CA LEU A 178 -14.88 -3.42 -2.36
C LEU A 178 -16.28 -3.99 -2.50
N VAL A 179 -16.90 -4.26 -1.35
CA VAL A 179 -18.35 -4.43 -1.23
C VAL A 179 -18.82 -3.41 -0.21
N LEU A 180 -19.69 -2.51 -0.65
CA LEU A 180 -20.11 -1.32 0.07
C LEU A 180 -21.64 -1.29 0.16
N GLN A 181 -22.16 -0.81 1.28
CA GLN A 181 -23.58 -0.76 1.53
C GLN A 181 -24.01 0.63 1.99
N SER A 182 -25.10 1.12 1.43
CA SER A 182 -25.88 2.26 1.92
C SER A 182 -27.29 1.80 2.31
N PRO A 183 -28.12 2.68 2.91
CA PRO A 183 -29.53 2.34 3.18
C PRO A 183 -30.33 1.95 1.92
N LYS A 184 -29.87 2.34 0.72
CA LYS A 184 -30.59 2.14 -0.54
C LYS A 184 -29.90 1.20 -1.52
N LEU A 185 -28.60 0.95 -1.37
CA LEU A 185 -27.80 0.23 -2.35
C LEU A 185 -26.83 -0.74 -1.69
N LEU A 186 -26.68 -1.90 -2.32
CA LEU A 186 -25.48 -2.71 -2.25
C LEU A 186 -24.63 -2.40 -3.49
N ILE A 187 -23.38 -2.04 -3.28
CA ILE A 187 -22.42 -1.66 -4.31
C ILE A 187 -21.24 -2.63 -4.24
N ARG A 188 -20.73 -3.02 -5.39
CA ARG A 188 -19.56 -3.87 -5.51
C ARG A 188 -18.63 -3.30 -6.59
N ILE A 189 -17.34 -3.26 -6.27
CA ILE A 189 -16.29 -2.86 -7.20
C ILE A 189 -15.35 -4.04 -7.41
N ASP A 190 -15.23 -4.46 -8.66
CA ASP A 190 -14.35 -5.55 -9.07
C ASP A 190 -13.28 -5.03 -10.02
N ARG A 191 -12.09 -5.64 -9.98
CA ARG A 191 -11.11 -5.57 -11.07
C ARG A 191 -11.42 -6.67 -12.10
N VAL A 192 -11.45 -6.27 -13.36
CA VAL A 192 -11.63 -7.15 -14.52
C VAL A 192 -10.61 -6.75 -15.59
N GLY A 193 -9.54 -7.52 -15.72
CA GLY A 193 -8.34 -7.17 -16.47
C GLY A 193 -7.69 -5.92 -15.89
N GLN A 194 -7.42 -4.94 -16.75
CA GLN A 194 -6.81 -3.65 -16.36
C GLN A 194 -7.84 -2.57 -16.00
N LYS A 195 -9.12 -2.92 -15.92
CA LYS A 195 -10.23 -1.98 -15.72
C LYS A 195 -11.03 -2.35 -14.49
N LEU A 196 -11.78 -1.38 -13.99
CA LEU A 196 -12.72 -1.60 -12.90
C LEU A 196 -14.15 -1.72 -13.40
N ARG A 197 -14.94 -2.51 -12.66
CA ARG A 197 -16.38 -2.68 -12.84
C ARG A 197 -17.09 -2.30 -11.55
N TYR A 198 -18.04 -1.36 -11.66
CA TYR A 198 -19.01 -1.03 -10.62
C TYR A 198 -20.28 -1.82 -10.88
N VAL A 199 -20.83 -2.44 -9.83
CA VAL A 199 -22.11 -3.12 -9.88
C VAL A 199 -22.94 -2.69 -8.69
N SER A 200 -24.22 -2.38 -8.89
CA SER A 200 -25.12 -2.10 -7.76
C SER A 200 -26.46 -2.80 -7.86
N TRP A 201 -27.00 -3.11 -6.70
CA TRP A 201 -28.34 -3.61 -6.47
C TRP A 201 -29.04 -2.71 -5.46
N SER A 202 -30.34 -2.53 -5.62
CA SER A 202 -31.20 -1.92 -4.62
C SER A 202 -31.15 -2.74 -3.35
N GLN A 203 -31.18 -2.06 -2.22
CA GLN A 203 -31.07 -2.67 -0.90
C GLN A 203 -32.10 -3.80 -0.73
N GLY A 204 -31.65 -4.94 -0.20
CA GLY A 204 -32.48 -6.13 0.01
C GLY A 204 -32.60 -7.06 -1.22
N ARG A 205 -32.17 -6.64 -2.41
CA ARG A 205 -32.09 -7.55 -3.56
C ARG A 205 -30.88 -8.49 -3.41
N PRO A 206 -31.04 -9.79 -3.66
CA PRO A 206 -29.93 -10.72 -3.62
C PRO A 206 -28.98 -10.47 -4.80
N THR A 207 -27.68 -10.67 -4.59
CA THR A 207 -26.66 -10.51 -5.64
C THR A 207 -26.80 -11.55 -6.77
N SER A 208 -27.57 -12.61 -6.54
CA SER A 208 -27.97 -13.59 -7.56
C SER A 208 -28.99 -13.04 -8.57
N SER A 209 -29.67 -11.92 -8.25
CA SER A 209 -30.61 -11.25 -9.14
C SER A 209 -29.90 -10.27 -10.08
N LYS A 210 -30.57 -9.93 -11.19
CA LYS A 210 -30.04 -8.98 -12.17
C LYS A 210 -29.66 -7.66 -11.47
N PRO A 211 -28.42 -7.16 -11.63
CA PRO A 211 -28.02 -5.86 -11.10
C PRO A 211 -28.86 -4.73 -11.66
N ASP A 212 -29.09 -3.70 -10.84
CA ASP A 212 -29.81 -2.50 -11.29
C ASP A 212 -28.90 -1.60 -12.15
N LEU A 213 -27.59 -1.61 -11.87
CA LEU A 213 -26.59 -0.89 -12.66
C LEU A 213 -25.28 -1.68 -12.76
N VAL A 214 -24.68 -1.67 -13.94
CA VAL A 214 -23.33 -2.17 -14.20
C VAL A 214 -22.59 -1.10 -15.00
N LEU A 215 -21.48 -0.59 -14.46
CA LEU A 215 -20.60 0.35 -15.15
C LEU A 215 -19.22 -0.31 -15.31
N ILE A 216 -18.64 -0.18 -16.49
CA ILE A 216 -17.33 -0.73 -16.83
C ILE A 216 -16.34 0.39 -17.11
N ASN A 217 -15.06 0.03 -17.30
CA ASN A 217 -13.98 0.96 -17.61
C ASN A 217 -13.77 2.03 -16.53
N GLY A 218 -14.01 1.68 -15.27
CA GLY A 218 -13.67 2.55 -14.15
C GLY A 218 -12.16 2.72 -14.00
N VAL A 219 -11.79 3.83 -13.36
CA VAL A 219 -10.41 4.22 -13.07
C VAL A 219 -10.24 4.29 -11.56
N GLU A 220 -9.07 3.89 -11.08
CA GLU A 220 -8.63 4.08 -9.69
C GLU A 220 -7.50 5.08 -9.62
N GLU A 221 -7.52 5.91 -8.59
CA GLU A 221 -6.52 6.95 -8.34
C GLU A 221 -6.20 6.98 -6.85
N ALA A 222 -4.92 6.93 -6.49
CA ALA A 222 -4.48 7.04 -5.10
C ALA A 222 -4.58 8.50 -4.62
N GLN A 223 -5.07 8.72 -3.41
CA GLN A 223 -5.26 10.05 -2.82
C GLN A 223 -3.97 10.52 -2.12
N GLY A 224 -3.00 11.00 -2.92
CA GLY A 224 -1.75 11.56 -2.39
C GLY A 224 -0.92 10.55 -1.59
N THR A 225 -0.02 11.05 -0.74
CA THR A 225 0.89 10.20 0.06
C THR A 225 0.29 9.75 1.39
N GLN A 226 -0.83 10.35 1.83
CA GLN A 226 -1.45 10.07 3.12
C GLN A 226 -2.52 8.98 3.07
N GLY A 227 -2.70 8.31 1.93
CA GLY A 227 -3.58 7.16 1.78
C GLY A 227 -4.96 7.49 1.22
N GLY A 228 -5.77 6.45 1.05
CA GLY A 228 -7.06 6.52 0.37
C GLY A 228 -7.00 6.33 -1.14
N TRP A 229 -8.18 6.04 -1.70
CA TRP A 229 -8.38 5.68 -3.09
C TRP A 229 -9.68 6.29 -3.62
N THR A 230 -9.66 6.72 -4.87
CA THR A 230 -10.85 7.16 -5.59
C THR A 230 -11.11 6.24 -6.76
N TYR A 231 -12.34 5.76 -6.87
CA TYR A 231 -12.81 4.94 -7.97
C TYR A 231 -13.88 5.69 -8.76
N THR A 232 -13.60 5.98 -10.03
CA THR A 232 -14.45 6.82 -10.88
C THR A 232 -15.05 6.03 -12.04
N PHE A 233 -16.37 6.13 -12.22
CA PHE A 233 -17.13 5.50 -13.30
C PHE A 233 -18.03 6.52 -14.00
N LYS A 234 -18.18 6.41 -15.33
CA LYS A 234 -19.02 7.31 -16.13
C LYS A 234 -20.25 6.59 -16.71
N ASN A 235 -21.37 7.30 -16.78
CA ASN A 235 -22.61 6.87 -17.42
C ASN A 235 -23.31 8.07 -18.07
N GLY A 236 -22.96 8.37 -19.33
CA GLY A 236 -23.39 9.61 -19.99
C GLY A 236 -22.88 10.84 -19.21
N ASP A 237 -23.79 11.77 -18.90
CA ASP A 237 -23.48 12.99 -18.13
C ASP A 237 -23.25 12.74 -16.63
N TRP A 238 -23.54 11.53 -16.14
CA TRP A 238 -23.34 11.15 -14.74
C TRP A 238 -21.94 10.58 -14.50
N THR A 239 -21.35 10.99 -13.39
CA THR A 239 -20.12 10.40 -12.84
C THR A 239 -20.38 9.88 -11.44
N TYR A 240 -19.99 8.63 -11.22
CA TYR A 240 -20.09 7.91 -9.96
C TYR A 240 -18.69 7.81 -9.38
N VAL A 241 -18.50 8.39 -8.20
CA VAL A 241 -17.20 8.42 -7.53
C VAL A 241 -17.34 7.72 -6.19
N ILE A 242 -16.50 6.72 -5.95
CA ILE A 242 -16.34 6.09 -4.65
C ILE A 242 -15.02 6.57 -4.08
N ASP A 243 -15.07 7.33 -2.99
CA ASP A 243 -13.87 7.76 -2.27
C ASP A 243 -13.68 6.96 -0.99
N ASP A 244 -12.45 6.55 -0.75
CA ASP A 244 -11.94 6.08 0.53
C ASP A 244 -11.17 7.22 1.20
N VAL A 245 -11.79 7.87 2.18
CA VAL A 245 -11.23 9.02 2.88
C VAL A 245 -10.65 8.55 4.22
N GLU A 246 -9.34 8.32 4.24
CA GLU A 246 -8.63 7.85 5.44
C GLU A 246 -8.25 9.00 6.39
N MET A 247 -7.99 10.19 5.85
CA MET A 247 -7.60 11.38 6.62
C MET A 247 -8.70 12.44 6.59
N CYS A 248 -9.19 12.82 7.76
CA CYS A 248 -10.26 13.78 7.91
C CYS A 248 -10.19 14.48 9.28
N GLU A 249 -10.85 15.64 9.41
CA GLU A 249 -10.88 16.38 10.68
C GLU A 249 -11.73 15.68 11.74
N THR A 250 -12.79 14.99 11.32
CA THR A 250 -13.74 14.32 12.22
C THR A 250 -14.13 12.93 11.71
N ALA A 251 -14.32 11.96 12.60
CA ALA A 251 -14.63 10.57 12.20
C ALA A 251 -15.85 10.41 11.28
N SER A 252 -16.79 11.35 11.27
CA SER A 252 -17.95 11.37 10.36
C SER A 252 -17.57 11.70 8.91
N GLN A 253 -16.45 12.40 8.70
CA GLN A 253 -15.90 12.76 7.40
C GLN A 253 -14.92 11.69 6.86
N CYS A 254 -14.53 10.72 7.67
CA CYS A 254 -13.72 9.58 7.24
C CYS A 254 -14.59 8.39 6.79
N GLY A 255 -14.00 7.57 5.93
CA GLY A 255 -14.56 6.33 5.41
C GLY A 255 -14.99 6.44 3.95
N TYR A 256 -15.89 5.56 3.55
CA TYR A 256 -16.31 5.43 2.16
C TYR A 256 -17.49 6.33 1.83
N PHE A 257 -17.43 7.00 0.68
CA PHE A 257 -18.52 7.85 0.17
C PHE A 257 -18.82 7.55 -1.30
N LEU A 258 -20.10 7.44 -1.65
CA LEU A 258 -20.58 7.55 -3.03
C LEU A 258 -20.94 8.99 -3.32
N ARG A 259 -20.24 9.63 -4.25
CA ARG A 259 -20.60 10.92 -4.82
C ARG A 259 -21.15 10.75 -6.23
N LEU A 260 -22.28 11.39 -6.50
CA LEU A 260 -22.90 11.42 -7.82
C LEU A 260 -22.82 12.83 -8.38
N ASN A 261 -22.15 12.97 -9.51
CA ASN A 261 -21.97 14.24 -10.20
C ASN A 261 -22.73 14.22 -11.51
N LEU A 262 -23.55 15.25 -11.78
CA LEU A 262 -24.17 15.47 -13.08
C LEU A 262 -23.48 16.65 -13.76
N LYS A 263 -22.87 16.44 -14.93
CA LYS A 263 -22.10 17.47 -15.64
C LYS A 263 -21.08 18.19 -14.72
N ASN A 264 -20.34 17.40 -13.94
CA ASN A 264 -19.35 17.84 -12.94
C ASN A 264 -19.90 18.63 -11.74
N VAL A 265 -21.22 18.70 -11.56
CA VAL A 265 -21.84 19.28 -10.36
C VAL A 265 -22.30 18.16 -9.44
N GLU A 266 -21.80 18.13 -8.21
CA GLU A 266 -22.23 17.17 -7.20
C GLU A 266 -23.73 17.33 -6.90
N LYS A 267 -24.45 16.21 -6.98
CA LYS A 267 -25.89 16.12 -6.71
C LYS A 267 -26.18 15.38 -5.42
N SER A 268 -25.28 14.50 -5.00
CA SER A 268 -25.40 13.80 -3.73
C SER A 268 -24.05 13.25 -3.29
N SER A 269 -23.83 13.23 -1.97
CA SER A 269 -22.79 12.45 -1.30
C SER A 269 -23.45 11.55 -0.27
N THR A 270 -23.16 10.25 -0.31
CA THR A 270 -23.75 9.24 0.56
C THR A 270 -22.66 8.42 1.22
N ARG A 271 -22.62 8.42 2.56
CA ARG A 271 -21.70 7.56 3.31
C ARG A 271 -22.05 6.08 3.12
N LEU A 272 -21.02 5.27 2.95
CA LEU A 272 -21.10 3.83 2.74
C LEU A 272 -20.46 3.09 3.90
N LYS A 273 -20.88 1.83 4.10
CA LYS A 273 -20.27 0.89 5.03
C LYS A 273 -19.65 -0.25 4.23
N VAL A 274 -18.43 -0.63 4.56
CA VAL A 274 -17.84 -1.87 4.03
C VAL A 274 -18.59 -3.07 4.58
N VAL A 275 -18.84 -4.06 3.73
CA VAL A 275 -19.45 -5.34 4.12
C VAL A 275 -18.59 -6.50 3.62
N LYS A 276 -18.47 -7.54 4.43
CA LYS A 276 -17.72 -8.77 4.12
C LYS A 276 -18.51 -10.01 4.52
#